data_AF-A0A0M4H0I6-F1
#
_entry.id   AF-A0A0M4H0I6-F1
#
_cell.length_a   1.000
_cell.length_b   1.000
_cell.length_c   1.000
_cell.angle_alpha   90.00
_cell.angle_beta   90.00
_cell.angle_gamma   90.00
#
_symmetry.space_group_name_H-M   'P 1'
#
loop_
_entity.id
_entity.type
_entity.pdbx_description
1 polymer ?
#
loop_
_entity_poly.entity_id
_entity_poly.type
_entity_poly.pdbx_seq_one_letter_code
_entity_poly.pdbx_strand_id
1 'polypeptide(L)'
;MITKQFKIVNAIIAVLAIAAFIYFQYSMKTDELGGFKEGTEQYNGYRYAQDNTLKSADQCNDDAEININKDFLEGCKTYFEHQEDALK
;
A
#
# COMPACT_ATOMS: atom_id res chain seq x y z
N MET A 1 18.36 -16.12 -42.87
CA MET A 1 18.56 -14.66 -42.79
C MET A 1 17.34 -14.03 -42.15
N ILE A 2 17.46 -13.47 -40.95
CA ILE A 2 16.39 -12.67 -40.35
C ILE A 2 16.22 -11.40 -41.19
N THR A 3 15.03 -11.19 -41.75
CA THR A 3 14.73 -10.02 -42.59
C THR A 3 14.73 -8.75 -41.75
N LYS A 4 15.12 -7.62 -42.37
CA LYS A 4 15.22 -6.31 -41.69
C LYS A 4 13.89 -5.93 -41.01
N GLN A 5 12.78 -6.28 -41.65
CA GLN A 5 11.41 -6.13 -41.16
C GLN A 5 11.17 -6.91 -39.85
N PHE A 6 11.62 -8.17 -39.78
CA PHE A 6 11.46 -9.01 -38.58
C PHE A 6 12.21 -8.46 -37.36
N LYS A 7 13.39 -7.86 -37.55
CA LYS A 7 14.13 -7.19 -36.46
C LYS A 7 13.39 -5.96 -35.92
N ILE A 8 12.82 -5.16 -36.81
CA ILE A 8 12.09 -3.93 -36.44
C ILE A 8 10.83 -4.31 -35.65
N VAL A 9 10.06 -5.27 -36.14
CA VAL A 9 8.84 -5.74 -35.47
C VAL A 9 9.16 -6.31 -34.08
N ASN A 10 10.20 -7.14 -33.95
CA ASN A 10 10.60 -7.67 -32.64
C ASN A 10 11.12 -6.58 -31.69
N ALA A 11 11.81 -5.56 -32.20
CA ALA A 11 12.24 -4.43 -31.39
C ALA A 11 11.04 -3.65 -30.82
N ILE A 12 10.02 -3.41 -31.64
CA ILE A 12 8.79 -2.73 -31.21
C ILE A 12 8.06 -3.56 -30.15
N ILE A 13 7.91 -4.87 -30.37
CA ILE A 13 7.27 -5.77 -29.39
C ILE A 13 8.04 -5.77 -28.07
N ALA A 14 9.38 -5.81 -28.12
CA ALA A 14 10.21 -5.78 -26.92
C ALA A 14 10.00 -4.48 -26.12
N VAL A 15 9.95 -3.32 -26.80
CA VAL A 15 9.70 -2.03 -26.14
C VAL A 15 8.31 -2.00 -25.50
N LEU A 16 7.27 -2.48 -26.19
CA LEU A 16 5.92 -2.54 -25.64
C LEU A 16 5.82 -3.46 -24.43
N ALA A 17 6.50 -4.61 -24.47
CA ALA A 17 6.54 -5.55 -23.35
C ALA A 17 7.21 -4.94 -22.12
N ILE A 18 8.32 -4.20 -22.29
CA ILE A 18 9.01 -3.52 -21.19
C ILE A 18 8.13 -2.40 -20.61
N ALA A 19 7.49 -1.60 -21.46
CA ALA A 19 6.61 -0.53 -21.00
C ALA A 19 5.41 -1.08 -20.22
N ALA A 20 4.78 -2.15 -20.71
CA ALA A 20 3.70 -2.84 -20.01
C ALA A 20 4.18 -3.41 -18.67
N PHE A 21 5.35 -4.05 -18.62
CA PHE A 21 5.91 -4.59 -17.39
C PHE A 21 6.13 -3.50 -16.33
N ILE A 22 6.67 -2.34 -16.71
CA ILE A 22 6.86 -1.20 -15.79
C ILE A 22 5.51 -0.66 -15.31
N TYR A 23 4.54 -0.51 -16.20
CA TYR A 23 3.18 -0.08 -15.84
C TYR A 23 2.55 -1.02 -14.82
N PHE A 24 2.60 -2.34 -15.06
CA PHE A 24 2.06 -3.32 -14.14
C PHE A 24 2.81 -3.36 -12.80
N GLN A 25 4.12 -3.19 -12.78
CA GLN A 25 4.88 -3.06 -11.52
C GLN A 25 4.42 -1.84 -10.71
N TYR A 26 4.14 -0.72 -11.38
CA TYR A 26 3.65 0.48 -10.72
C TYR A 26 2.21 0.34 -10.23
N SER A 27 1.31 -0.19 -11.06
CA SER A 27 -0.10 -0.40 -10.68
C SER A 27 -0.30 -1.54 -9.68
N MET A 28 0.63 -2.50 -9.59
CA MET A 28 0.61 -3.55 -8.58
C MET A 28 1.39 -3.20 -7.30
N LYS A 29 2.00 -2.01 -7.22
CA LYS A 29 2.41 -1.49 -5.91
C LYS A 29 1.14 -1.33 -5.10
N THR A 30 0.95 -2.25 -4.17
CA THR A 30 -0.09 -2.15 -3.16
C THR A 30 0.19 -0.88 -2.39
N ASP A 31 -0.80 0.00 -2.24
CA ASP A 31 -0.61 1.19 -1.45
C ASP A 31 -0.26 0.75 -0.03
N GLU A 32 0.92 1.17 0.45
CA GLU A 32 1.41 0.86 1.78
C GLU A 32 1.22 2.09 2.66
N LEU A 33 0.38 1.96 3.70
CA LEU A 33 0.20 2.98 4.73
C LEU A 33 0.76 2.43 6.04
N GLY A 34 1.68 3.17 6.65
CA GLY A 34 2.32 2.72 7.89
C GLY A 34 3.10 1.42 7.77
N GLY A 35 3.53 1.04 6.56
CA GLY A 35 4.19 -0.25 6.31
C GLY A 35 3.23 -1.44 6.14
N PHE A 36 1.92 -1.20 6.14
CA PHE A 36 0.90 -2.23 5.91
C PHE A 36 0.32 -2.13 4.50
N LYS A 37 0.08 -3.28 3.88
CA LYS A 37 -0.49 -3.36 2.53
C LYS A 37 -1.98 -3.09 2.54
N GLU A 38 -2.46 -2.34 1.56
CA GLU A 38 -3.89 -2.17 1.30
C GLU A 38 -4.62 -3.54 1.24
N GLY A 39 -5.77 -3.59 1.91
CA GLY A 39 -6.57 -4.81 2.06
C GLY A 39 -6.23 -5.68 3.28
N THR A 40 -5.21 -5.32 4.06
CA THR A 40 -4.95 -5.92 5.37
C THR A 40 -5.73 -5.21 6.49
N GLU A 41 -5.96 -5.92 7.59
CA GLU A 41 -6.66 -5.34 8.76
C GLU A 41 -5.80 -4.28 9.45
N GLN A 42 -4.48 -4.47 9.48
CA GLN A 42 -3.53 -3.45 9.94
C GLN A 42 -3.64 -2.16 9.12
N TYR A 43 -3.72 -2.26 7.80
CA TYR A 43 -3.91 -1.09 6.93
C TYR A 43 -5.22 -0.35 7.25
N ASN A 44 -6.32 -1.10 7.47
CA ASN A 44 -7.60 -0.52 7.85
C ASN A 44 -7.52 0.19 9.21
N GLY A 45 -6.84 -0.41 10.19
CA GLY A 45 -6.61 0.19 11.51
C GLY A 45 -5.78 1.46 11.43
N TYR A 46 -4.67 1.44 10.68
CA TYR A 46 -3.80 2.60 10.49
C TYR A 46 -4.55 3.76 9.85
N ARG A 47 -5.30 3.48 8.78
CA ARG A 47 -6.12 4.47 8.09
C ARG A 47 -7.25 4.98 8.97
N TYR A 48 -7.87 4.13 9.80
CA TYR A 48 -8.90 4.56 10.76
C TYR A 48 -8.37 5.64 11.71
N ALA A 49 -7.19 5.45 12.30
CA ALA A 49 -6.57 6.44 13.18
C ALA A 49 -6.29 7.77 12.46
N GLN A 50 -5.78 7.68 11.23
CA GLN A 50 -5.49 8.82 10.37
C GLN A 50 -6.75 9.61 9.98
N ASP A 51 -7.74 8.93 9.40
CA ASP A 51 -8.95 9.53 8.85
C ASP A 51 -9.87 10.11 9.93
N ASN A 52 -9.92 9.48 11.10
CA ASN A 52 -10.72 9.97 12.24
C ASN A 52 -9.95 10.98 13.10
N THR A 53 -8.72 11.33 12.74
CA THR A 53 -7.88 12.30 13.46
C THR A 53 -7.81 12.00 14.97
N LEU A 54 -7.62 10.73 15.29
CA LEU A 54 -7.54 10.29 16.68
C LEU A 54 -6.35 11.00 17.36
N LYS A 55 -6.51 11.34 18.63
CA LYS A 55 -5.55 12.13 19.41
C LYS A 55 -4.55 11.27 20.18
N SER A 56 -4.85 10.00 20.38
CA SER A 56 -3.98 9.07 21.11
C SER A 56 -4.33 7.60 20.80
N ALA A 57 -3.37 6.71 21.04
CA ALA A 57 -3.52 5.27 20.87
C ALA A 57 -4.62 4.66 21.77
N ASP A 58 -4.99 5.30 22.88
CA ASP A 58 -6.07 4.86 23.77
C ASP A 58 -7.46 4.96 23.09
N GLN A 59 -7.57 5.74 22.01
CA GLN A 59 -8.79 5.82 21.21
C GLN A 59 -8.89 4.70 20.16
N CYS A 60 -7.85 3.89 20.00
CA CYS A 60 -7.91 2.63 19.27
C CYS A 60 -8.59 1.57 20.17
N ASN A 61 -9.90 1.69 20.37
CA ASN A 61 -10.65 0.80 21.26
C ASN A 61 -11.68 -0.05 20.51
N ASP A 62 -11.98 -1.21 21.09
CA ASP A 62 -12.85 -2.29 20.59
C ASP A 62 -14.36 -1.93 20.60
N ASP A 63 -14.69 -0.66 20.89
CA ASP A 63 -16.05 -0.20 21.20
C ASP A 63 -16.86 0.22 19.96
N ALA A 64 -16.27 0.14 18.76
CA ALA A 64 -16.99 0.46 17.54
C ALA A 64 -17.84 -0.73 17.09
N GLU A 65 -19.00 -0.47 16.48
CA GLU A 65 -19.86 -1.42 15.77
C GLU A 65 -19.17 -2.14 14.56
N ILE A 66 -17.84 -2.14 14.54
CA ILE A 66 -16.95 -2.64 13.51
C ILE A 66 -16.33 -3.92 14.07
N ASN A 67 -16.16 -4.94 13.23
CA ASN A 67 -15.54 -6.21 13.63
C ASN A 67 -14.04 -6.02 13.86
N ILE A 68 -13.67 -5.43 15.00
CA ILE A 68 -12.30 -5.11 15.38
C ILE A 68 -11.60 -6.41 15.78
N ASN A 69 -10.49 -6.70 15.11
CA ASN A 69 -9.61 -7.80 15.45
C ASN A 69 -8.24 -7.25 15.91
N LYS A 70 -7.37 -8.14 16.38
CA LYS A 70 -6.05 -7.76 16.91
C LYS A 70 -5.19 -7.02 15.88
N ASP A 71 -5.25 -7.44 14.63
CA ASP A 71 -4.50 -6.87 13.52
C ASP A 71 -4.95 -5.43 13.23
N PHE A 72 -6.25 -5.16 13.29
CA PHE A 72 -6.79 -3.80 13.18
C PHE A 72 -6.26 -2.89 14.31
N LEU A 73 -6.28 -3.39 15.55
CA LEU A 73 -5.78 -2.62 16.71
C LEU A 73 -4.28 -2.34 16.60
N GLU A 74 -3.50 -3.30 16.12
CA GLU A 74 -2.06 -3.13 15.85
C GLU A 74 -1.82 -2.02 14.84
N GLY A 75 -2.54 -2.04 13.71
CA GLY A 75 -2.46 -1.00 12.69
C GLY A 75 -2.81 0.38 13.22
N CYS A 76 -3.88 0.49 14.01
CA CYS A 76 -4.31 1.75 14.61
C CYS A 76 -3.27 2.35 15.56
N LYS A 77 -2.63 1.51 16.39
CA LYS A 77 -1.59 1.96 17.34
C LYS A 77 -0.31 2.40 16.63
N THR A 78 0.09 1.68 15.58
CA THR A 78 1.30 1.97 14.78
C THR A 78 1.28 3.39 14.19
N TYR A 79 0.09 3.93 13.88
CA TYR A 79 -0.05 5.31 13.44
C TYR A 79 0.55 6.33 14.43
N PHE A 80 0.35 6.11 15.73
CA PHE A 80 0.86 7.01 16.76
C PHE A 80 2.35 6.83 17.00
N GLU A 81 2.87 5.61 16.90
CA GLU A 81 4.31 5.34 16.99
C GLU A 81 5.06 6.13 15.90
N HIS A 82 4.53 6.13 14.67
CA HIS A 82 5.11 6.92 13.58
C HIS A 82 4.99 8.44 13.78
N GLN A 83 3.92 8.93 14.43
CA GLN A 83 3.82 10.34 14.77
C GLN A 83 4.81 10.77 15.84
N GLU A 84 5.02 9.93 16.86
CA GLU A 84 5.99 10.18 17.93
C GLU A 84 7.42 10.21 17.39
N ASP A 85 7.76 9.32 16.45
CA ASP A 85 9.06 9.32 15.79
C ASP A 85 9.29 10.52 14.88
N ALA A 86 8.23 11.07 14.25
CA ALA A 86 8.32 12.30 13.47
C ALA A 86 8.52 13.56 14.32
N LEU A 87 8.30 13.47 15.64
CA LEU A 87 8.43 14.58 16.59
C LEU A 87 9.78 14.60 17.35
N LYS A 88 10.62 13.57 17.17
CA LYS A 88 11.99 13.47 17.71
C LYS A 88 13.01 14.06 16.74
#